data_AF-A0A1T1HNS4-F1
#
_entry.id   AF-A0A1T1HNS4-F1
#
_cell.length_a   1.000
_cell.length_b   1.000
_cell.length_c   1.000
_cell.angle_alpha   90.00
_cell.angle_beta   90.00
_cell.angle_gamma   90.00
#
_symmetry.space_group_name_H-M   'P 1'
#
loop_
_entity.id
_entity.type
_entity.pdbx_description
1 polymer ?
#
loop_
_entity_poly.entity_id
_entity_poly.type
_entity_poly.pdbx_seq_one_letter_code
_entity_poly.pdbx_strand_id
1 'polypeptide(L)'
;MNSLAHLRIKLTIGAIIGLLPVTLVFIQGAYAALVQIVGRLGVGSDTFVHALIIIGIATFSLAMGWKIYAIAMSSHPRFDSKCLLVSGVLTGTALGLLMVALEMGSDSLYWIIYLTPGITATAMLVVTQKRIALASRT
;
A
#
# COMPACT_ATOMS: atom_id res chain seq x y z
N MET A 1 24.47 2.32 19.12
CA MET A 1 23.68 1.94 17.92
C MET A 1 23.62 3.14 16.97
N ASN A 2 24.00 2.96 15.71
CA ASN A 2 23.91 4.04 14.71
C ASN A 2 22.46 4.51 14.56
N SER A 3 22.23 5.83 14.54
CA SER A 3 20.91 6.46 14.33
C SER A 3 20.14 5.84 13.16
N LEU A 4 20.85 5.48 12.09
CA LEU A 4 20.29 4.81 10.92
C LEU A 4 19.71 3.41 11.22
N ALA A 5 20.37 2.61 12.04
CA ALA A 5 19.91 1.26 12.38
C ALA A 5 18.59 1.31 13.18
N HIS A 6 18.50 2.26 14.11
CA HIS A 6 17.27 2.48 14.88
C HIS A 6 16.12 2.96 14.00
N LEU A 7 16.39 3.83 13.02
CA LEU A 7 15.39 4.25 12.04
C LEU A 7 14.88 3.08 11.19
N ARG A 8 15.78 2.23 10.69
CA ARG A 8 15.41 1.05 9.92
C ARG A 8 14.48 0.15 10.72
N ILE A 9 14.82 -0.18 11.96
CA ILE A 9 13.96 -1.00 12.83
C ILE A 9 12.54 -0.41 12.94
N LYS A 10 12.41 0.89 13.18
CA LYS A 10 11.10 1.56 13.26
C LYS A 10 10.31 1.47 11.94
N LEU A 11 10.99 1.66 10.80
CA LEU A 11 10.38 1.55 9.48
C LEU A 11 9.94 0.10 9.19
N THR A 12 10.72 -0.91 9.58
CA THR A 12 10.32 -2.33 9.45
C THR A 12 9.08 -2.63 10.27
N ILE A 13 9.04 -2.20 11.53
CA ILE A 13 7.85 -2.38 12.39
C ILE A 13 6.64 -1.69 11.75
N GLY A 14 6.80 -0.46 11.26
CA GLY A 14 5.75 0.24 10.54
C GLY A 14 5.26 -0.52 9.31
N ALA A 15 6.15 -1.11 8.51
CA ALA A 15 5.78 -1.92 7.35
C ALA A 15 5.03 -3.20 7.74
N ILE A 16 5.46 -3.88 8.80
CA ILE A 16 4.83 -5.11 9.30
C ILE A 16 3.43 -4.83 9.84
N ILE A 17 3.22 -3.69 10.49
CA ILE A 17 1.89 -3.33 11.03
C ILE A 17 1.01 -2.72 9.95
N GLY A 18 1.57 -1.95 9.03
CA GLY A 18 0.80 -1.10 8.12
C GLY A 18 0.63 -1.61 6.69
N LEU A 19 1.64 -2.29 6.13
CA LEU A 19 1.62 -2.77 4.73
C LEU A 19 1.35 -4.27 4.66
N LEU A 20 1.98 -5.07 5.53
CA LEU A 20 1.90 -6.52 5.48
C LEU A 20 0.47 -7.06 5.70
N PRO A 21 -0.33 -6.60 6.68
CA PRO A 21 -1.65 -7.18 6.92
C PRO A 21 -2.59 -6.93 5.75
N VAL A 22 -2.54 -5.73 5.17
CA VAL A 22 -3.32 -5.40 3.97
C VAL A 22 -2.86 -6.23 2.78
N THR A 23 -1.56 -6.44 2.62
CA THR A 23 -1.03 -7.28 1.53
C THR A 23 -1.57 -8.70 1.64
N LEU A 24 -1.63 -9.27 2.85
CA LEU A 24 -2.17 -10.62 3.09
C LEU A 24 -3.68 -10.69 2.82
N VAL A 25 -4.46 -9.73 3.35
CA VAL A 25 -5.91 -9.65 3.11
C VAL A 25 -6.19 -9.47 1.62
N PHE A 26 -5.39 -8.64 0.93
CA PHE A 26 -5.51 -8.43 -0.51
C PHE A 26 -5.22 -9.72 -1.29
N ILE A 27 -4.16 -10.46 -0.98
CA ILE A 27 -3.85 -11.73 -1.66
C ILE A 27 -5.00 -12.72 -1.46
N GLN A 28 -5.51 -12.85 -0.24
CA GLN A 28 -6.63 -13.75 0.07
C GLN A 28 -7.91 -13.33 -0.68
N GLY A 29 -8.26 -12.05 -0.65
CA GLY A 29 -9.43 -11.50 -1.33
C GLY A 29 -9.34 -11.60 -2.85
N ALA A 30 -8.18 -11.27 -3.43
CA ALA A 30 -7.94 -11.39 -4.87
C ALA A 30 -8.02 -12.85 -5.34
N TYR A 31 -7.45 -13.79 -4.58
CA TYR A 31 -7.55 -15.21 -4.89
C TYR A 31 -9.01 -15.70 -4.84
N ALA A 32 -9.74 -15.38 -3.76
CA ALA A 32 -11.14 -15.76 -3.63
C ALA A 32 -12.02 -15.17 -4.75
N ALA A 33 -11.80 -13.89 -5.11
CA ALA A 33 -12.49 -13.24 -6.21
C ALA A 33 -12.20 -13.92 -7.56
N LEU A 34 -10.93 -14.20 -7.85
CA LEU A 34 -10.54 -14.87 -9.10
C LEU A 34 -11.12 -16.28 -9.18
N VAL A 35 -11.07 -17.06 -8.11
CA VAL A 35 -11.65 -18.41 -8.06
C VAL A 35 -13.17 -18.37 -8.28
N GLN A 36 -13.87 -17.41 -7.67
CA GLN A 36 -15.31 -17.27 -7.87
C GLN A 36 -15.67 -16.88 -9.31
N ILE A 37 -14.89 -15.98 -9.93
CA ILE A 37 -15.15 -15.54 -11.30
C ILE A 37 -14.86 -16.66 -12.30
N VAL A 38 -13.76 -17.41 -12.13
CA VAL A 38 -13.40 -18.53 -13.01
C VAL A 38 -14.32 -19.73 -12.79
N GLY A 39 -14.65 -20.05 -11.53
CA GLY A 39 -15.50 -21.19 -11.17
C GLY A 39 -16.97 -21.02 -11.55
N ARG A 40 -17.46 -19.77 -11.65
CA ARG A 40 -18.76 -19.44 -12.22
C ARG A 40 -18.60 -19.16 -13.72
N LEU A 41 -18.43 -20.21 -14.51
CA LEU A 41 -18.53 -20.17 -15.97
C LEU A 41 -19.86 -19.49 -16.36
N GLY A 42 -19.81 -18.19 -16.69
CA GLY A 42 -20.99 -17.38 -17.00
C GLY A 42 -21.10 -16.02 -16.28
N VAL A 43 -20.14 -15.62 -15.43
CA VAL A 43 -20.08 -14.21 -15.01
C VAL A 43 -19.84 -13.35 -16.25
N GLY A 44 -20.74 -12.40 -16.52
CA GLY A 44 -20.63 -11.50 -17.67
C GLY A 44 -19.24 -10.86 -17.75
N SER A 45 -18.73 -10.69 -18.97
CA SER A 45 -17.39 -10.15 -19.26
C SER A 45 -17.09 -8.88 -18.48
N ASP A 46 -18.11 -8.06 -18.26
CA ASP A 46 -17.99 -6.77 -17.59
C ASP A 46 -17.54 -6.93 -16.13
N THR A 47 -18.15 -7.83 -15.36
CA THR A 47 -17.79 -8.02 -13.94
C THR A 47 -16.35 -8.52 -13.78
N PHE A 48 -15.87 -9.35 -14.71
CA PHE A 48 -14.49 -9.81 -14.73
C PHE A 48 -13.52 -8.64 -14.98
N VAL A 49 -13.83 -7.77 -15.95
CA VAL A 49 -13.02 -6.58 -16.24
C VAL A 49 -12.97 -5.64 -15.04
N HIS A 50 -14.10 -5.38 -14.37
CA HIS A 50 -14.14 -4.53 -13.17
C HIS A 50 -13.29 -5.11 -12.04
N ALA A 51 -13.35 -6.43 -11.80
CA ALA A 51 -12.54 -7.08 -10.79
C ALA A 51 -11.03 -6.96 -11.11
N LEU A 52 -10.63 -7.16 -12.37
CA LEU A 52 -9.24 -6.98 -12.79
C LEU A 52 -8.74 -5.55 -12.60
N ILE A 53 -9.58 -4.55 -12.89
CA ILE A 53 -9.23 -3.13 -12.67
C ILE A 53 -8.97 -2.86 -11.18
N ILE A 54 -9.88 -3.31 -10.30
CA ILE A 54 -9.73 -3.11 -8.84
C ILE A 54 -8.47 -3.80 -8.32
N ILE A 55 -8.24 -5.06 -8.72
CA ILE A 55 -7.03 -5.83 -8.39
C ILE A 55 -5.78 -5.11 -8.90
N GLY A 56 -5.82 -4.56 -10.12
CA GLY A 56 -4.71 -3.83 -10.72
C GLY A 56 -4.36 -2.56 -9.94
N ILE A 57 -5.36 -1.74 -9.58
CA ILE A 57 -5.17 -0.52 -8.79
C ILE A 57 -4.61 -0.84 -7.40
N ALA A 58 -5.16 -1.86 -6.74
CA ALA A 58 -4.70 -2.30 -5.42
C ALA A 58 -3.25 -2.83 -5.49
N THR A 59 -2.94 -3.67 -6.49
CA THR A 59 -1.59 -4.19 -6.72
C THR A 59 -0.59 -3.07 -6.96
N PHE A 60 -0.93 -2.11 -7.83
CA PHE A 60 -0.09 -0.94 -8.09
C PHE A 60 0.18 -0.14 -6.81
N SER A 61 -0.86 0.12 -6.03
CA SER A 61 -0.76 0.90 -4.79
C SER A 61 0.11 0.20 -3.74
N LEU A 62 -0.08 -1.11 -3.55
CA LEU A 62 0.75 -1.92 -2.66
C LEU A 62 2.20 -2.00 -3.13
N ALA A 63 2.43 -2.20 -4.44
CA ALA A 63 3.76 -2.21 -5.01
C ALA A 63 4.49 -0.88 -4.77
N MET A 64 3.80 0.26 -4.91
CA MET A 64 4.38 1.56 -4.58
C MET A 64 4.66 1.71 -3.09
N GLY A 65 3.77 1.25 -2.20
CA GLY A 65 4.01 1.21 -0.75
C GLY A 65 5.28 0.43 -0.37
N TRP A 66 5.44 -0.78 -0.91
CA TRP A 66 6.63 -1.61 -0.71
C TRP A 66 7.89 -0.99 -1.34
N LYS A 67 7.78 -0.35 -2.50
CA LYS A 67 8.88 0.39 -3.13
C LYS A 67 9.33 1.58 -2.27
N ILE A 68 8.39 2.34 -1.70
CA ILE A 68 8.69 3.42 -0.76
C ILE A 68 9.44 2.89 0.47
N TYR A 69 8.98 1.77 1.03
CA TYR A 69 9.67 1.10 2.14
C TYR A 69 11.11 0.71 1.77
N ALA A 70 11.32 0.09 0.60
CA ALA A 70 12.65 -0.27 0.13
C ALA A 70 13.58 0.94 -0.04
N ILE A 71 13.05 2.05 -0.60
CA ILE A 71 13.81 3.30 -0.73
C ILE A 71 14.13 3.89 0.67
N ALA A 72 13.17 3.85 1.60
CA ALA A 72 13.36 4.32 2.96
C ALA A 72 14.45 3.53 3.72
N MET A 73 14.65 2.26 3.36
CA MET A 73 15.69 1.39 3.91
C MET A 73 17.07 1.64 3.33
N SER A 74 17.16 2.16 2.10
CA SER A 74 18.42 2.43 1.44
C SER A 74 19.35 3.33 2.26
N SER A 75 20.65 3.05 2.18
CA SER A 75 21.69 3.91 2.74
C SER A 75 21.70 5.28 2.05
N HIS A 76 21.47 5.28 0.73
CA HIS A 76 21.36 6.46 -0.10
C HIS A 76 19.96 6.50 -0.72
N PRO A 77 18.95 7.02 0.00
CA PRO A 77 17.61 7.14 -0.56
C PRO A 77 17.63 8.11 -1.73
N ARG A 78 16.96 7.76 -2.84
CA ARG A 78 16.74 8.65 -3.98
C ARG A 78 15.39 8.32 -4.59
N PHE A 79 14.69 9.35 -5.07
CA PHE A 79 13.43 9.18 -5.79
C PHE A 79 13.68 9.32 -7.29
N ASP A 80 13.58 8.21 -8.02
CA ASP A 80 13.66 8.24 -9.48
C ASP A 80 12.36 8.76 -10.11
N SER A 81 11.21 8.56 -9.44
CA SER A 81 9.90 8.98 -9.95
C SER A 81 8.95 9.34 -8.81
N LYS A 82 9.17 10.51 -8.18
CA LYS A 82 8.39 10.97 -7.02
C LYS A 82 6.88 11.03 -7.30
N CYS A 83 6.49 11.51 -8.49
CA CYS A 83 5.08 11.61 -8.88
C CYS A 83 4.39 10.23 -8.87
N LEU A 84 5.06 9.20 -9.40
CA LEU A 84 4.53 7.83 -9.49
C LEU A 84 4.41 7.17 -8.11
N LEU A 85 5.33 7.46 -7.18
CA LEU A 85 5.22 6.99 -5.80
C LEU A 85 4.06 7.66 -5.06
N VAL A 86 3.89 8.96 -5.24
CA VAL A 86 2.80 9.72 -4.62
C VAL A 86 1.46 9.29 -5.21
N SER A 87 1.36 9.08 -6.53
CA SER A 87 0.13 8.62 -7.16
C SER A 87 -0.29 7.25 -6.62
N GLY A 88 0.65 6.32 -6.42
CA GLY A 88 0.36 5.02 -5.81
C GLY A 88 -0.16 5.11 -4.38
N VAL A 89 0.35 6.04 -3.58
CA VAL A 89 -0.18 6.29 -2.23
C VAL A 89 -1.59 6.88 -2.30
N LEU A 90 -1.81 7.87 -3.17
CA LEU A 90 -3.12 8.49 -3.34
C LEU A 90 -4.18 7.51 -3.83
N THR A 91 -3.87 6.68 -4.83
CA THR A 91 -4.78 5.65 -5.34
C THR A 91 -5.08 4.61 -4.27
N GLY A 92 -4.08 4.19 -3.49
CA GLY A 92 -4.26 3.26 -2.38
C GLY A 92 -5.14 3.83 -1.28
N THR A 93 -4.93 5.08 -0.89
CA THR A 93 -5.76 5.75 0.12
C THR A 93 -7.19 5.98 -0.38
N ALA A 94 -7.37 6.39 -1.63
CA ALA A 94 -8.69 6.58 -2.22
C ALA A 94 -9.48 5.26 -2.28
N LEU A 95 -8.82 4.17 -2.69
CA LEU A 95 -9.43 2.84 -2.70
C LEU A 95 -9.76 2.36 -1.27
N GLY A 96 -8.86 2.58 -0.31
CA GLY A 96 -9.10 2.26 1.09
C GLY A 96 -10.31 3.03 1.66
N LEU A 97 -10.40 4.33 1.39
CA LEU A 97 -11.55 5.15 1.79
C LEU A 97 -12.86 4.68 1.13
N LEU A 98 -12.81 4.29 -0.15
CA LEU A 98 -13.97 3.72 -0.83
C LEU A 98 -14.44 2.44 -0.14
N MET A 99 -13.52 1.53 0.22
CA MET A 99 -13.87 0.30 0.94
C MET A 99 -14.46 0.59 2.32
N VAL A 100 -13.90 1.55 3.07
CA VAL A 100 -14.48 2.00 4.34
C VAL A 100 -15.89 2.54 4.15
N ALA A 101 -16.14 3.35 3.12
CA ALA A 101 -17.45 3.90 2.84
C ALA A 101 -18.48 2.81 2.47
N LEU A 102 -18.06 1.76 1.77
CA LEU A 102 -18.91 0.61 1.44
C LEU A 102 -19.21 -0.27 2.66
N GLU A 103 -18.31 -0.31 3.64
CA GLU A 103 -18.46 -1.11 4.88
C GLU A 103 -18.98 -0.29 6.08
N MET A 104 -19.34 0.99 5.91
CA MET A 104 -19.69 1.94 6.98
C MET A 104 -20.91 1.55 7.86
N GLY A 105 -21.57 0.42 7.60
CA GLY A 105 -22.63 -0.16 8.42
C GLY A 105 -22.25 -1.43 9.17
N SER A 106 -20.99 -1.88 9.09
CA SER A 106 -20.49 -3.07 9.79
C SER A 106 -19.76 -2.67 11.06
N ASP A 107 -20.08 -3.28 12.21
CA ASP A 107 -19.36 -3.12 13.50
C ASP A 107 -17.93 -3.68 13.49
N SER A 108 -17.34 -3.86 12.31
CA SER A 108 -16.09 -4.56 12.13
C SER A 108 -14.90 -3.62 12.06
N LEU A 109 -13.83 -3.93 12.80
CA LEU A 109 -12.59 -3.15 12.85
C LEU A 109 -11.77 -3.18 11.53
N TYR A 110 -12.27 -3.82 10.47
CA TYR A 110 -11.60 -3.93 9.17
C TYR A 110 -11.35 -2.57 8.51
N TRP A 111 -12.15 -1.54 8.81
CA TRP A 111 -11.94 -0.19 8.27
C TRP A 111 -10.57 0.40 8.62
N ILE A 112 -10.01 0.06 9.79
CA ILE A 112 -8.66 0.50 10.20
C ILE A 112 -7.62 -0.10 9.27
N ILE A 113 -7.76 -1.38 8.95
CA ILE A 113 -6.82 -2.15 8.15
C ILE A 113 -6.69 -1.53 6.76
N TYR A 114 -7.79 -1.10 6.13
CA TYR A 114 -7.75 -0.49 4.79
C TYR A 114 -7.05 0.88 4.71
N LEU A 115 -7.03 1.66 5.80
CA LEU A 115 -6.41 3.00 5.85
C LEU A 115 -4.94 2.97 6.27
N THR A 116 -4.56 2.00 7.10
CA THR A 116 -3.19 1.83 7.62
C THR A 116 -2.07 1.85 6.56
N PRO A 117 -2.19 1.21 5.37
CA PRO A 117 -1.10 1.19 4.38
C PRO A 117 -0.88 2.57 3.77
N GLY A 118 -1.93 3.36 3.55
CA GLY A 118 -1.83 4.73 3.05
C GLY A 118 -1.12 5.64 4.05
N ILE A 119 -1.51 5.56 5.33
CA ILE A 119 -0.87 6.31 6.43
C ILE A 119 0.61 5.91 6.55
N THR A 120 0.88 4.61 6.54
CA THR A 120 2.23 4.06 6.69
C THR A 120 3.13 4.46 5.52
N ALA A 121 2.67 4.30 4.28
CA ALA A 121 3.41 4.70 3.08
C ALA A 121 3.66 6.21 3.05
N THR A 122 2.69 7.02 3.50
CA THR A 122 2.85 8.47 3.62
C THR A 122 3.92 8.83 4.66
N ALA A 123 3.90 8.20 5.83
CA ALA A 123 4.91 8.41 6.86
C ALA A 123 6.31 8.05 6.37
N MET A 124 6.45 6.91 5.68
CA MET A 124 7.72 6.48 5.08
C MET A 124 8.19 7.43 3.97
N LEU A 125 7.28 7.95 3.13
CA LEU A 125 7.60 8.97 2.14
C LEU A 125 8.16 10.23 2.78
N VAL A 126 7.51 10.75 3.83
CA VAL A 126 7.93 11.97 4.53
C VAL A 126 9.31 11.77 5.18
N VAL A 127 9.53 10.65 5.86
CA VAL A 127 10.83 10.32 6.45
C VAL A 127 11.92 10.23 5.38
N THR A 128 11.61 9.58 4.26
CA THR A 128 12.55 9.43 3.14
C THR A 128 12.88 10.77 2.50
N GLN A 129 11.90 11.65 2.29
CA GLN A 129 12.10 13.02 1.80
C GLN A 129 13.01 13.82 2.71
N LYS A 130 12.80 13.76 4.04
CA LYS A 130 13.66 14.44 5.02
C LYS A 130 15.10 13.96 4.94
N ARG A 131 15.33 12.65 4.79
CA ARG A 131 16.69 12.09 4.65
C ARG A 131 17.39 12.55 3.37
N ILE A 132 16.66 12.61 2.25
CA ILE A 132 17.20 13.10 0.98
C ILE A 132 17.60 14.57 1.10
N ALA A 133 16.73 15.40 1.70
CA ALA A 133 16.99 16.82 1.87
C ALA A 133 18.17 17.12 2.82
N LEU A 134 18.42 16.27 3.82
CA LEU A 134 19.58 16.37 4.69
C LEU A 134 20.87 16.01 3.96
N ALA A 135 20.85 14.95 3.15
CA ALA A 135 22.02 14.50 2.38
C ALA A 135 22.42 15.46 1.26
N SER A 136 21.50 16.29 0.74
CA SER A 136 21.82 17.32 -0.25
C SER A 136 22.38 18.62 0.34
N ARG A 137 22.40 18.76 1.68
CA ARG A 137 22.92 19.95 2.38
C ARG A 137 24.34 19.76 2.91
N THR A 138 24.85 18.54 2.87
CA THR A 138 26.21 18.12 3.22
C THR A 138 27.03 17.93 1.97
#